data_AF-G4CKF2-F1
#
_entry.id   AF-G4CKF2-F1
#
_cell.length_a   1.000
_cell.length_b   1.000
_cell.length_c   1.000
_cell.angle_alpha   90.00
_cell.angle_beta   90.00
_cell.angle_gamma   90.00
#
_symmetry.space_group_name_H-M   'P 1'
#
loop_
_entity.id
_entity.type
_entity.pdbx_description
1 polymer ?
#
loop_
_entity_poly.entity_id
_entity_poly.type
_entity_poly.pdbx_seq_one_letter_code
_entity_poly.pdbx_strand_id
1 'polypeptide(L)'
;MSFPRGFLTFTLAALLRLELHPHLEVLQRSLATSILQAADGYGIINRICNRVLWEQTVSISLSQYVLYLQYLAVGIVMVVVFAAVYLRCTPAAELRLIKEGNLACALSFGGALVGFCLPLATSIANNIHLLDFMLWGAAAAVIQIIVYFAATRLVPDASGELAANNVAVGTLCAAVSVSVGLLNAACLVG
;
A
#
# COMPACT_ATOMS: atom_id res chain seq x y z
N MET A 1 -20.21 -0.53 -2.60
CA MET A 1 -19.31 0.65 -2.48
C MET A 1 -19.31 1.15 -1.05
N SER A 2 -18.31 0.77 -0.25
CA SER A 2 -18.07 1.38 1.05
C SER A 2 -16.57 1.43 1.27
N PHE A 3 -15.99 2.63 1.13
CA PHE A 3 -14.60 2.89 1.53
C PHE A 3 -14.48 2.67 3.05
N PRO A 4 -13.45 1.97 3.54
CA PRO A 4 -13.23 1.84 4.99
C PRO A 4 -12.94 3.22 5.58
N ARG A 5 -13.88 3.71 6.39
CA ARG A 5 -13.94 5.06 6.98
C ARG A 5 -12.74 5.45 7.85
N GLY A 6 -11.81 4.56 8.14
CA GLY A 6 -10.62 4.82 8.97
C GLY A 6 -9.50 5.59 8.25
N PHE A 7 -9.41 5.50 6.93
CA PHE A 7 -8.30 6.12 6.18
C PHE A 7 -8.46 7.65 6.10
N LEU A 8 -9.68 8.12 5.84
CA LEU A 8 -9.99 9.55 5.74
C LEU A 8 -9.85 10.28 7.08
N THR A 9 -10.23 9.67 8.20
CA THR A 9 -10.11 10.29 9.53
C THR A 9 -8.66 10.46 9.96
N PHE A 10 -7.79 9.50 9.64
CA PHE A 10 -6.37 9.60 9.97
C PHE A 10 -5.67 10.67 9.14
N THR A 11 -5.96 10.72 7.83
CA THR A 11 -5.39 11.75 6.93
C THR A 11 -5.91 13.15 7.26
N LEU A 12 -7.18 13.31 7.58
CA LEU A 12 -7.76 14.62 7.94
C LEU A 12 -7.25 15.12 9.30
N ALA A 13 -7.10 14.23 10.29
CA ALA A 13 -6.55 14.57 11.61
C ALA A 13 -5.06 14.93 11.54
N ALA A 14 -4.29 14.30 10.64
CA ALA A 14 -2.90 14.65 10.39
C ALA A 14 -2.77 15.99 9.64
N LEU A 15 -3.65 16.28 8.68
CA LEU A 15 -3.68 17.54 7.94
C LEU A 15 -4.09 18.73 8.82
N LEU A 16 -5.09 18.56 9.70
CA LEU A 16 -5.49 19.58 10.68
C LEU A 16 -4.40 19.90 11.73
N ARG A 17 -3.42 19.02 11.90
CA ARG A 17 -2.29 19.21 12.83
C ARG A 17 -1.10 19.94 12.21
N LEU A 18 -1.06 20.07 10.88
CA LEU A 18 0.11 20.56 10.14
C LEU A 18 0.02 22.03 9.72
N GLU A 19 -1.14 22.68 9.83
CA GLU A 19 -1.26 24.13 9.71
C GLU A 19 -1.56 24.75 11.07
N LEU A 20 -0.55 25.21 11.83
CA LEU A 20 -0.84 26.08 12.97
C LEU A 20 0.23 27.14 13.26
N HIS A 21 -0.21 28.39 13.10
CA HIS A 21 0.47 29.62 13.50
C HIS A 21 0.17 29.92 14.99
N PRO A 22 1.14 30.40 15.79
CA PRO A 22 1.07 30.43 17.27
C PRO A 22 0.10 31.44 17.92
N HIS A 23 -0.79 32.11 17.18
CA HIS A 23 -1.59 33.24 17.70
C HIS A 23 -3.08 32.96 17.99
N LEU A 24 -3.58 31.72 17.90
CA LEU A 24 -5.02 31.40 18.02
C LEU A 24 -5.41 30.43 19.15
N GLU A 25 -4.53 30.19 20.13
CA GLU A 25 -4.78 29.21 21.21
C GLU A 25 -5.98 29.55 22.13
N VAL A 26 -6.28 30.83 22.35
CA VAL A 26 -7.32 31.26 23.29
C VAL A 26 -8.73 31.09 22.71
N LEU A 27 -8.91 31.31 21.40
CA LEU A 27 -10.19 31.10 20.71
C LEU A 27 -10.49 29.60 20.55
N GLN A 28 -9.44 28.78 20.36
CA GLN A 28 -9.58 27.32 20.28
C GLN A 28 -9.94 26.68 21.63
N ARG A 29 -9.46 27.18 22.76
CA ARG A 29 -9.87 26.62 24.07
C ARG A 29 -11.36 26.77 24.33
N SER A 30 -11.98 27.87 23.89
CA SER A 30 -13.42 28.11 24.05
C SER A 30 -14.28 27.34 23.04
N LEU A 31 -13.79 27.14 21.81
CA LEU A 31 -14.45 26.28 20.82
C LEU A 31 -14.30 24.79 21.15
N ALA A 32 -13.14 24.36 21.65
CA ALA A 32 -12.87 22.97 22.04
C ALA A 32 -13.73 22.53 23.23
N THR A 33 -13.94 23.39 24.24
CA THR A 33 -14.83 23.08 25.37
C THR A 33 -16.30 23.03 24.95
N SER A 34 -16.72 23.88 24.02
CA SER A 34 -18.09 23.86 23.47
C SER A 34 -18.37 22.61 22.62
N ILE A 35 -17.37 22.14 21.85
CA ILE A 35 -17.45 20.90 21.07
C ILE A 35 -17.37 19.66 21.98
N LEU A 36 -16.59 19.70 23.06
CA LEU A 36 -16.50 18.64 24.07
C LEU A 36 -17.80 18.50 24.88
N GLN A 37 -18.44 19.59 25.28
CA GLN A 37 -19.76 19.51 25.96
C GLN A 37 -20.89 19.08 25.01
N ALA A 38 -20.81 19.42 23.72
CA ALA A 38 -21.70 18.84 22.72
C ALA A 38 -21.41 17.34 22.48
N ALA A 39 -20.17 16.88 22.69
CA ALA A 39 -19.77 15.47 22.58
C ALA A 39 -20.14 14.63 23.83
N ASP A 40 -20.20 15.22 25.02
CA ASP A 40 -20.61 14.53 26.27
C ASP A 40 -22.09 14.10 26.27
N GLY A 41 -22.93 14.69 25.42
CA GLY A 41 -24.29 14.20 25.15
C GLY A 41 -24.34 12.83 24.47
N TYR A 42 -23.21 12.30 24.01
CA TYR A 42 -23.11 11.03 23.34
C TYR A 42 -22.50 9.97 24.26
N GLY A 43 -23.29 9.50 25.23
CA GLY A 43 -23.06 8.19 25.88
C GLY A 43 -23.03 7.00 24.89
N ILE A 44 -23.29 7.26 23.61
CA ILE A 44 -23.10 6.35 22.46
C ILE A 44 -21.65 6.37 21.98
N ILE A 45 -20.96 7.51 21.92
CA ILE A 45 -19.56 7.58 21.50
C ILE A 45 -18.66 6.92 22.55
N ASN A 46 -18.92 7.13 23.84
CA ASN A 46 -18.14 6.43 24.88
C ASN A 46 -18.41 4.91 24.89
N ARG A 47 -19.65 4.47 24.58
CA ARG A 47 -19.98 3.05 24.39
C ARG A 47 -19.39 2.46 23.09
N ILE A 48 -19.24 3.25 22.04
CA ILE A 48 -18.58 2.86 20.78
C ILE A 48 -17.07 2.80 20.98
N CYS A 49 -16.44 3.81 21.58
CA CYS A 49 -15.01 3.79 21.92
C CYS A 49 -14.68 2.62 22.86
N ASN A 50 -15.52 2.35 23.87
CA ASN A 50 -15.27 1.23 24.78
C ASN A 50 -15.53 -0.14 24.12
N ARG A 51 -16.38 -0.23 23.09
CA ARG A 51 -16.50 -1.43 22.22
C ARG A 51 -15.36 -1.57 21.21
N VAL A 52 -14.77 -0.45 20.76
CA VAL A 52 -13.79 -0.42 19.66
C VAL A 52 -12.35 -0.52 20.16
N LEU A 53 -12.05 -0.09 21.39
CA LEU A 53 -10.66 0.06 21.86
C LEU A 53 -10.16 -1.00 22.86
N TRP A 54 -11.01 -1.85 23.48
CA TRP A 54 -10.56 -2.68 24.61
C TRP A 54 -11.01 -4.16 24.66
N GLU A 55 -11.41 -4.77 23.53
CA GLU A 55 -11.72 -6.22 23.52
C GLU A 55 -11.17 -6.93 22.27
N GLN A 56 -9.87 -6.80 22.05
CA GLN A 56 -9.09 -7.74 21.24
C GLN A 56 -7.92 -8.21 22.09
N THR A 57 -8.19 -8.89 23.20
CA THR A 57 -7.25 -9.93 23.65
C THR A 57 -7.23 -10.97 22.54
N VAL A 58 -6.37 -10.74 21.53
CA VAL A 58 -6.09 -11.73 20.49
C VAL A 58 -5.45 -12.90 21.23
N SER A 59 -6.29 -13.83 21.68
CA SER A 59 -5.84 -15.16 22.06
C SER A 59 -5.42 -15.81 20.76
N ILE A 60 -4.17 -15.59 20.36
CA ILE A 60 -3.59 -16.20 19.15
C ILE A 60 -3.62 -17.71 19.40
N SER A 61 -4.63 -18.38 18.87
CA SER A 61 -4.65 -19.84 18.84
C SER A 61 -3.45 -20.31 18.02
N LEU A 62 -2.81 -21.42 18.42
CA LEU A 62 -1.68 -21.99 17.68
C LEU A 62 -1.99 -22.16 16.18
N SER A 63 -3.24 -22.52 15.87
CA SER A 63 -3.77 -22.64 14.51
C SER A 63 -3.77 -21.32 13.73
N GLN A 64 -4.13 -20.18 14.34
CA GLN A 64 -4.12 -18.89 13.65
C GLN A 64 -2.69 -18.39 13.40
N TYR A 65 -1.77 -18.68 14.33
CA TYR A 65 -0.36 -18.36 14.14
C TYR A 65 0.27 -19.14 12.98
N VAL A 66 -0.03 -20.44 12.89
CA VAL A 66 0.43 -21.29 11.78
C VAL A 66 -0.10 -20.77 10.45
N LEU A 67 -1.39 -20.40 10.39
CA LEU A 67 -2.00 -19.84 9.18
C LEU A 67 -1.33 -18.52 8.75
N TYR A 68 -1.07 -17.62 9.71
CA TYR A 68 -0.32 -16.38 9.46
C TYR A 68 1.06 -16.67 8.84
N LEU A 69 1.82 -17.61 9.42
CA LEU A 69 3.14 -18.00 8.89
C LEU A 69 3.05 -18.59 7.48
N GLN A 70 2.01 -19.37 7.18
CA GLN A 70 1.78 -19.91 5.84
C GLN A 70 1.54 -18.81 4.81
N TYR A 71 0.60 -17.89 5.07
CA TYR A 71 0.32 -16.77 4.16
C TYR A 71 1.54 -15.85 4.00
N LEU A 72 2.27 -15.58 5.09
CA LEU A 72 3.50 -14.77 5.02
C LEU A 72 4.58 -15.47 4.18
N ALA A 73 4.83 -16.77 4.43
CA ALA A 73 5.85 -17.52 3.71
C ALA A 73 5.52 -17.59 2.21
N VAL A 74 4.28 -17.93 1.85
CA VAL A 74 3.86 -17.98 0.44
C VAL A 74 3.90 -16.58 -0.18
N GLY A 75 3.44 -15.54 0.51
CA GLY A 75 3.52 -14.16 0.05
C GLY A 75 4.96 -13.72 -0.25
N ILE A 76 5.91 -14.02 0.64
CA ILE A 76 7.34 -13.75 0.42
C ILE A 76 7.84 -14.49 -0.81
N VAL A 77 7.53 -15.78 -0.95
CA VAL A 77 7.92 -16.58 -2.12
C VAL A 77 7.36 -15.96 -3.41
N MET A 78 6.10 -15.54 -3.41
CA MET A 78 5.48 -14.89 -4.57
C MET A 78 6.14 -13.57 -4.92
N VAL A 79 6.49 -12.73 -3.93
CA VAL A 79 7.21 -11.47 -4.16
C VAL A 79 8.62 -11.75 -4.73
N VAL A 80 9.33 -12.74 -4.21
CA VAL A 80 10.66 -13.14 -4.73
C VAL A 80 10.56 -13.67 -6.16
N VAL A 81 9.56 -14.51 -6.45
CA VAL A 81 9.32 -15.02 -7.80
C VAL A 81 8.96 -13.88 -8.75
N PHE A 82 8.05 -12.99 -8.35
CA PHE A 82 7.70 -11.80 -9.12
C PHE A 82 8.94 -10.94 -9.40
N ALA A 83 9.75 -10.64 -8.39
CA ALA A 83 11.00 -9.89 -8.53
C ALA A 83 11.95 -10.55 -9.54
N ALA A 84 12.12 -11.87 -9.46
CA ALA A 84 13.01 -12.63 -10.34
C ALA A 84 12.48 -12.71 -11.80
N VAL A 85 11.17 -12.77 -11.99
CA VAL A 85 10.55 -12.72 -13.33
C VAL A 85 10.66 -11.30 -13.88
N TYR A 86 10.29 -10.30 -13.09
CA TYR A 86 10.38 -8.89 -13.44
C TYR A 86 11.80 -8.58 -13.93
N LEU A 87 12.84 -8.83 -13.13
CA LEU A 87 14.24 -8.55 -13.47
C LEU A 87 14.78 -9.31 -14.69
N ARG A 88 14.13 -10.43 -15.09
CA ARG A 88 14.47 -11.14 -16.34
C ARG A 88 13.75 -10.56 -17.55
N CYS A 89 12.54 -10.05 -17.36
CA CYS A 89 11.77 -9.40 -18.40
C CYS A 89 12.28 -7.98 -18.68
N THR A 90 12.86 -7.31 -17.69
CA THR A 90 13.43 -5.98 -17.84
C THR A 90 14.73 -6.01 -18.68
N PRO A 91 14.83 -5.22 -19.78
CA PRO A 91 16.05 -5.17 -20.60
C PRO A 91 17.20 -4.49 -19.87
N ALA A 92 16.88 -3.48 -19.06
CA ALA A 92 17.86 -2.85 -18.19
C ALA A 92 18.28 -3.88 -17.15
N ALA A 93 19.60 -4.06 -16.96
CA ALA A 93 20.13 -4.82 -15.84
C ALA A 93 19.90 -4.04 -14.53
N GLU A 94 18.65 -3.76 -14.18
CA GLU A 94 18.24 -2.84 -13.12
C GLU A 94 18.91 -3.23 -11.81
N LEU A 95 19.00 -4.51 -11.48
CA LEU A 95 19.68 -4.96 -10.26
C LEU A 95 21.18 -4.63 -10.24
N ARG A 96 21.84 -4.64 -11.40
CA ARG A 96 23.25 -4.22 -11.51
C ARG A 96 23.36 -2.69 -11.39
N LEU A 97 22.51 -1.95 -12.09
CA LEU A 97 22.47 -0.49 -12.04
C LEU A 97 22.13 0.04 -10.64
N ILE A 98 21.22 -0.62 -9.92
CA ILE A 98 20.88 -0.32 -8.52
C ILE A 98 22.13 -0.50 -7.63
N LYS A 99 22.91 -1.56 -7.83
CA LYS A 99 24.18 -1.75 -7.10
C LYS A 99 25.22 -0.70 -7.43
N GLU A 100 25.17 -0.13 -8.63
CA GLU A 100 26.01 0.99 -9.09
C GLU A 100 25.48 2.36 -8.61
N GLY A 101 24.37 2.41 -7.86
CA GLY A 101 23.80 3.65 -7.27
C GLY A 101 22.72 4.32 -8.12
N ASN A 102 22.16 3.64 -9.12
CA ASN A 102 21.11 4.17 -9.97
C ASN A 102 19.76 4.20 -9.23
N LEU A 103 19.36 5.39 -8.79
CA LEU A 103 18.10 5.66 -8.11
C LEU A 103 16.88 5.50 -9.01
N ALA A 104 17.00 5.81 -10.30
CA ALA A 104 15.89 5.66 -11.24
C ALA A 104 15.43 4.21 -11.37
N CYS A 105 16.40 3.28 -11.53
CA CYS A 105 16.14 1.83 -11.52
C CYS A 105 15.59 1.37 -10.17
N ALA A 106 16.12 1.88 -9.06
CA ALA A 106 15.64 1.53 -7.72
C ALA A 106 14.18 1.94 -7.49
N LEU A 107 13.79 3.14 -7.95
CA LEU A 107 12.41 3.63 -7.85
C LEU A 107 11.47 2.83 -8.73
N SER A 108 11.84 2.59 -10.00
CA SER A 108 11.08 1.78 -10.94
C SER A 108 10.80 0.37 -10.38
N PHE A 109 11.87 -0.35 -10.00
CA PHE A 109 11.76 -1.69 -9.42
C PHE A 109 11.03 -1.69 -8.07
N GLY A 110 11.34 -0.76 -7.18
CA GLY A 110 10.69 -0.64 -5.88
C GLY A 110 9.18 -0.35 -6.00
N GLY A 111 8.79 0.52 -6.92
CA GLY A 111 7.40 0.80 -7.23
C GLY A 111 6.67 -0.40 -7.84
N ALA A 112 7.36 -1.23 -8.64
CA ALA A 112 6.84 -2.52 -9.12
C ALA A 112 6.53 -3.49 -7.97
N LEU A 113 7.46 -3.64 -7.03
CA LEU A 113 7.27 -4.48 -5.85
C LEU A 113 6.12 -3.98 -4.97
N VAL A 114 6.09 -2.68 -4.67
CA VAL A 114 5.02 -2.09 -3.85
C VAL A 114 3.66 -2.24 -4.55
N GLY A 115 3.60 -1.95 -5.85
CA GLY A 115 2.39 -2.12 -6.65
C GLY A 115 1.86 -3.56 -6.63
N PHE A 116 2.75 -4.56 -6.69
CA PHE A 116 2.39 -5.97 -6.60
C PHE A 116 1.91 -6.40 -5.20
N CYS A 117 2.49 -5.84 -4.13
CA CYS A 117 2.12 -6.16 -2.76
C CYS A 117 0.69 -5.69 -2.39
N LEU A 118 0.17 -4.65 -3.04
CA LEU A 118 -1.18 -4.13 -2.78
C LEU A 118 -2.30 -5.18 -3.07
N PRO A 119 -2.40 -5.76 -4.28
CA PRO A 119 -3.39 -6.79 -4.55
C PRO A 119 -3.12 -8.10 -3.80
N LEU A 120 -1.85 -8.42 -3.48
CA LEU A 120 -1.55 -9.54 -2.58
C LEU A 120 -2.16 -9.33 -1.19
N ALA A 121 -2.02 -8.14 -0.62
CA ALA A 121 -2.60 -7.83 0.69
C ALA A 121 -4.13 -7.95 0.67
N THR A 122 -4.79 -7.44 -0.38
CA THR A 122 -6.23 -7.64 -0.55
C THR A 122 -6.58 -9.12 -0.71
N SER A 123 -5.80 -9.88 -1.47
CA SER A 123 -6.04 -11.31 -1.70
C SER A 123 -5.96 -12.11 -0.38
N ILE A 124 -4.99 -11.81 0.49
CA ILE A 124 -4.89 -12.42 1.83
C ILE A 124 -6.13 -12.09 2.68
N ALA A 125 -6.64 -10.86 2.58
CA ALA A 125 -7.78 -10.41 3.37
C ALA A 125 -9.12 -11.02 2.93
N ASN A 126 -9.26 -11.42 1.65
CA ASN A 126 -10.53 -11.86 1.08
C ASN A 126 -10.62 -13.37 0.81
N ASN A 127 -9.50 -14.10 0.79
CA ASN A 127 -9.49 -15.52 0.48
C ASN A 127 -9.28 -16.38 1.74
N ILE A 128 -10.16 -17.37 1.92
CA ILE A 128 -10.06 -18.34 3.02
C ILE A 128 -9.03 -19.43 2.68
N HIS A 129 -8.93 -19.81 1.39
CA HIS A 129 -8.04 -20.87 0.92
C HIS A 129 -6.73 -20.32 0.33
N LEU A 130 -5.62 -20.97 0.69
CA LEU A 130 -4.28 -20.60 0.25
C LEU A 130 -4.08 -20.70 -1.27
N LEU A 131 -4.76 -21.65 -1.93
CA LEU A 131 -4.69 -21.82 -3.38
C LEU A 131 -5.33 -20.63 -4.12
N ASP A 132 -6.47 -20.15 -3.63
CA ASP A 132 -7.16 -18.98 -4.22
C ASP A 132 -6.29 -17.73 -4.07
N PHE A 133 -5.64 -17.57 -2.91
CA PHE A 133 -4.64 -16.52 -2.69
C PHE A 133 -3.51 -16.57 -3.73
N MET A 134 -2.96 -17.76 -4.00
CA MET A 134 -1.89 -17.95 -4.99
C MET A 134 -2.34 -17.65 -6.41
N LEU A 135 -3.56 -18.05 -6.79
CA LEU A 135 -4.12 -17.78 -8.12
C LEU A 135 -4.32 -16.27 -8.34
N TRP A 136 -4.90 -15.58 -7.35
CA TRP A 136 -5.07 -14.14 -7.40
C TRP A 136 -3.74 -13.38 -7.42
N GLY A 137 -2.78 -13.81 -6.60
CA GLY A 137 -1.44 -13.22 -6.64
C GLY A 137 -0.71 -13.49 -7.95
N ALA A 138 -0.90 -14.65 -8.58
CA ALA A 138 -0.34 -14.91 -9.91
C ALA A 138 -0.97 -14.00 -10.98
N ALA A 139 -2.29 -13.82 -10.96
CA ALA A 139 -2.98 -12.89 -11.85
C ALA A 139 -2.50 -11.44 -11.64
N ALA A 140 -2.31 -11.03 -10.39
CA ALA A 140 -1.76 -9.72 -10.06
C ALA A 140 -0.33 -9.54 -10.56
N ALA A 141 0.52 -10.55 -10.47
CA ALA A 141 1.90 -10.51 -10.99
C ALA A 141 1.92 -10.30 -12.51
N VAL A 142 1.05 -10.99 -13.24
CA VAL A 142 0.91 -10.83 -14.70
C VAL A 142 0.48 -9.41 -15.05
N ILE A 143 -0.55 -8.89 -14.39
CA ILE A 143 -1.01 -7.50 -14.59
C ILE A 143 0.13 -6.52 -14.31
N GLN A 144 0.90 -6.73 -13.23
CA GLN A 144 1.98 -5.83 -12.85
C GLN A 144 3.10 -5.79 -13.89
N ILE A 145 3.45 -6.94 -14.50
CA ILE A 145 4.42 -7.01 -15.60
C ILE A 145 3.90 -6.26 -16.83
N ILE A 146 2.62 -6.44 -17.18
CA ILE A 146 1.99 -5.71 -18.29
C ILE A 146 2.05 -4.20 -18.06
N VAL A 147 1.78 -3.75 -16.83
CA VAL A 147 1.84 -2.33 -16.44
C VAL A 147 3.24 -1.76 -16.61
N TYR A 148 4.29 -2.51 -16.26
CA TYR A 148 5.67 -2.08 -16.50
C TYR A 148 5.95 -1.86 -18.00
N PHE A 149 5.56 -2.81 -18.85
CA PHE A 149 5.72 -2.66 -20.30
C PHE A 149 4.87 -1.54 -20.88
N ALA A 150 3.69 -1.29 -20.31
CA ALA A 150 2.85 -0.15 -20.70
C ALA A 150 3.51 1.19 -20.29
N ALA A 151 4.06 1.28 -19.06
CA ALA A 151 4.73 2.47 -18.56
C ALA A 151 5.99 2.81 -19.39
N THR A 152 6.80 1.80 -19.73
CA THR A 152 7.98 1.98 -20.58
C THR A 152 7.65 2.36 -22.02
N ARG A 153 6.42 2.10 -22.50
CA ARG A 153 5.95 2.58 -23.82
C ARG A 153 5.54 4.05 -23.82
N LEU A 154 5.26 4.64 -22.65
CA LEU A 154 4.92 6.07 -22.53
C LEU A 154 6.14 6.98 -22.69
N VAL A 155 7.35 6.44 -22.44
CA VAL A 155 8.61 7.17 -22.53
C VAL A 155 9.46 6.58 -23.65
N PRO A 156 9.81 7.35 -24.70
CA PRO A 156 10.76 6.90 -25.71
C PRO A 156 12.09 6.51 -25.05
N ASP A 157 12.61 5.33 -25.41
CA ASP A 157 13.85 4.78 -24.84
C ASP A 157 13.89 4.75 -23.29
N ALA A 158 12.78 4.37 -22.65
CA ALA A 158 12.69 4.29 -21.19
C ALA A 158 13.83 3.48 -20.54
N SER A 159 14.32 2.43 -21.19
CA SER A 159 15.45 1.65 -20.69
C SER A 159 16.77 2.42 -20.71
N GLY A 160 17.04 3.21 -21.76
CA GLY A 160 18.18 4.11 -21.83
C GLY A 160 18.10 5.21 -20.77
N GLU A 161 16.92 5.82 -20.60
CA GLU A 161 16.68 6.85 -19.57
C GLU A 161 16.86 6.31 -18.14
N LEU A 162 16.36 5.10 -17.86
CA LEU A 162 16.59 4.42 -16.59
C LEU A 162 18.08 4.13 -16.38
N ALA A 163 18.80 3.67 -17.40
CA ALA A 163 20.24 3.42 -17.32
C ALA A 163 21.05 4.72 -17.11
N ALA A 164 20.60 5.84 -17.68
CA ALA A 164 21.16 7.17 -17.48
C ALA A 164 20.81 7.79 -16.10
N ASN A 165 20.15 7.03 -15.22
CA ASN A 165 19.72 7.46 -13.89
C ASN A 165 18.72 8.64 -13.93
N ASN A 166 17.84 8.68 -14.95
CA ASN A 166 16.77 9.66 -15.00
C ASN A 166 15.70 9.35 -13.94
N VAL A 167 15.84 9.97 -12.78
CA VAL A 167 14.95 9.79 -11.62
C VAL A 167 13.49 10.12 -11.95
N ALA A 168 13.23 11.05 -12.88
CA ALA A 168 11.86 11.38 -13.26
C ALA A 168 11.17 10.20 -13.98
N VAL A 169 11.88 9.52 -14.87
CA VAL A 169 11.38 8.32 -15.56
C VAL A 169 11.19 7.17 -14.57
N GLY A 170 12.14 6.97 -13.66
CA GLY A 170 12.02 5.98 -12.58
C GLY A 170 10.81 6.24 -11.67
N THR A 171 10.61 7.51 -11.28
CA THR A 171 9.47 7.93 -10.46
C THR A 171 8.14 7.75 -11.18
N LEU A 172 8.08 8.08 -12.48
CA LEU A 172 6.89 7.89 -13.29
C LEU A 172 6.51 6.40 -13.37
N CYS A 173 7.48 5.52 -13.64
CA CYS A 173 7.26 4.08 -13.66
C CYS A 173 6.77 3.57 -12.30
N ALA A 174 7.37 4.05 -11.21
CA ALA A 174 6.96 3.72 -9.85
C ALA A 174 5.51 4.15 -9.56
N ALA A 175 5.17 5.39 -9.90
CA ALA A 175 3.84 5.96 -9.67
C ALA A 175 2.77 5.19 -10.45
N VAL A 176 2.97 4.95 -11.75
CA VAL A 176 2.05 4.17 -12.59
C VAL A 176 1.86 2.77 -12.01
N SER A 177 2.95 2.12 -11.63
CA SER A 177 2.94 0.79 -11.04
C SER A 177 2.11 0.72 -9.74
N VAL A 178 2.32 1.66 -8.82
CA VAL A 178 1.58 1.73 -7.55
C VAL A 178 0.11 2.06 -7.79
N SER A 179 -0.20 3.00 -8.70
CA SER A 179 -1.58 3.36 -9.04
C SER A 179 -2.36 2.18 -9.60
N VAL A 180 -1.78 1.43 -10.55
CA VAL A 180 -2.47 0.26 -11.11
C VAL A 180 -2.54 -0.88 -10.10
N GLY A 181 -1.49 -1.09 -9.29
CA GLY A 181 -1.51 -2.04 -8.19
C GLY A 181 -2.66 -1.76 -7.21
N LEU A 182 -2.89 -0.49 -6.89
CA LEU A 182 -4.01 -0.07 -6.05
C LEU A 182 -5.37 -0.31 -6.71
N LEU A 183 -5.51 -0.04 -8.01
CA LEU A 183 -6.74 -0.34 -8.76
C LEU A 183 -7.02 -1.84 -8.78
N ASN A 184 -5.99 -2.65 -9.05
CA ASN A 184 -6.08 -4.11 -9.01
C ASN A 184 -6.52 -4.58 -7.62
N ALA A 185 -5.88 -4.06 -6.56
CA ALA A 185 -6.25 -4.34 -5.19
C ALA A 185 -7.72 -4.00 -4.89
N ALA A 186 -8.24 -2.87 -5.39
CA ALA A 186 -9.64 -2.50 -5.19
C ALA A 186 -10.62 -3.44 -5.90
N CYS A 187 -10.24 -4.01 -7.06
CA CYS A 187 -11.07 -4.97 -7.79
C CYS A 187 -11.25 -6.31 -7.06
N LEU A 188 -10.37 -6.67 -6.13
CA LEU A 188 -10.46 -7.90 -5.34
C LEU A 188 -11.36 -7.75 -4.08
N VAL A 189 -11.80 -6.54 -3.74
CA VAL A 189 -12.67 -6.26 -2.57
C VAL A 189 -14.18 -6.36 -2.93
N GLY A 190 -14.51 -6.97 -4.08
CA GLY A 190 -15.84 -6.98 -4.68
C GLY A 190 -16.72 -8.15 -4.27
#